data_AF-A0A2E3C6W3-F1
#
_entry.id   AF-A0A2E3C6W3-F1
#
_cell.length_a   1.000
_cell.length_b   1.000
_cell.length_c   1.000
_cell.angle_alpha   90.00
_cell.angle_beta   90.00
_cell.angle_gamma   90.00
#
_symmetry.space_group_name_H-M   'P 1'
#
loop_
_entity.id
_entity.type
_entity.pdbx_description
1 polymer ?
#
loop_
_entity_poly.entity_id
_entity_poly.type
_entity_poly.pdbx_seq_one_letter_code
_entity_poly.pdbx_strand_id
1 'polypeptide(L)'
;MLTPNDLVGCYPVRNEIPWGYDTRRGPPSGEGRIAILFTPKNFGRIEKLVHRILGGSKFLRRPMDPLMTIVWELCDGTKNFEEICIELDSIFKEDIAPVKERTATAIDGLGRNGLIEIHVDKPNINHKISSHKLPEQNFEWLHIEEE
;
A
#
# COMPACT_ATOMS: atom_id res chain seq x y z
N MET A 1 14.75 6.93 9.39
CA MET A 1 14.57 6.30 8.08
C MET A 1 15.19 4.93 8.19
N LEU A 2 14.42 3.88 7.96
CA LEU A 2 14.92 2.51 8.00
C LEU A 2 15.95 2.29 6.88
N THR A 3 17.02 1.58 7.22
CA THR A 3 18.05 1.14 6.29
C THR A 3 17.80 -0.32 5.88
N PRO A 4 18.42 -0.81 4.80
CA PRO A 4 18.32 -2.23 4.45
C PRO A 4 18.70 -3.17 5.59
N ASN A 5 19.70 -2.82 6.40
CA ASN A 5 20.15 -3.65 7.51
C ASN A 5 19.11 -3.74 8.64
N ASP A 6 18.28 -2.70 8.83
CA ASP A 6 17.21 -2.71 9.84
C ASP A 6 16.05 -3.63 9.44
N LEU A 7 15.96 -3.99 8.15
CA LEU A 7 14.85 -4.77 7.58
C LEU A 7 15.21 -6.21 7.28
N VAL A 8 16.48 -6.60 7.43
CA VAL A 8 16.95 -7.98 7.18
C VAL A 8 16.10 -8.98 7.97
N GLY A 9 15.55 -9.98 7.28
CA GLY A 9 14.70 -11.02 7.86
C GLY A 9 13.30 -10.55 8.30
N CYS A 10 12.97 -9.27 8.19
CA CYS A 10 11.68 -8.75 8.60
C CYS A 10 10.59 -8.97 7.54
N TYR A 11 9.35 -9.12 8.00
CA TYR A 11 8.15 -9.33 7.21
C TYR A 11 7.26 -8.09 7.27
N PRO A 12 7.14 -7.31 6.18
CA PRO A 12 6.19 -6.21 6.12
C PRO A 12 4.76 -6.73 5.87
N VAL A 13 3.81 -6.21 6.63
CA VAL A 13 2.39 -6.61 6.57
C VAL A 13 1.53 -5.37 6.41
N ARG A 14 0.68 -5.34 5.40
CA ARG A 14 -0.34 -4.30 5.23
C ARG A 14 -1.31 -4.26 6.38
N ASN A 15 -1.62 -3.06 6.83
CA ASN A 15 -2.73 -2.81 7.73
C ASN A 15 -4.06 -2.94 6.99
N GLU A 16 -5.15 -3.09 7.75
CA GLU A 16 -6.51 -3.13 7.21
C GLU A 16 -6.95 -1.74 6.70
N ILE A 17 -6.47 -1.40 5.51
CA ILE A 17 -6.76 -0.16 4.80
C ILE A 17 -7.61 -0.49 3.58
N PRO A 18 -8.73 0.20 3.32
CA PRO A 18 -9.46 -0.01 2.08
C PRO A 18 -8.61 0.35 0.87
N TRP A 19 -8.54 -0.55 -0.10
CA TRP A 19 -7.73 -0.40 -1.31
C TRP A 19 -8.25 -1.28 -2.45
N GLY A 20 -7.82 -0.97 -3.67
CA GLY A 20 -8.07 -1.77 -4.87
C GLY A 20 -7.28 -1.24 -6.05
N TYR A 21 -7.63 -1.65 -7.27
CA TYR A 21 -6.95 -1.23 -8.49
C TYR A 21 -7.74 -0.15 -9.23
N ASP A 22 -7.07 0.92 -9.64
CA ASP A 22 -7.66 2.05 -10.37
C ASP A 22 -7.72 1.74 -11.88
N THR A 23 -8.89 1.30 -12.36
CA THR A 23 -9.06 0.87 -13.77
C THR A 23 -8.95 2.00 -14.79
N ARG A 24 -8.87 3.26 -14.33
CA ARG A 24 -8.61 4.42 -15.20
C ARG A 24 -7.12 4.63 -15.47
N ARG A 25 -6.26 4.04 -14.65
CA ARG A 25 -4.79 4.24 -14.70
C ARG A 25 -4.03 3.01 -15.16
N GLY A 26 -4.59 1.82 -14.99
CA GLY A 26 -4.01 0.57 -15.42
C GLY A 26 -5.08 -0.51 -15.61
N PRO A 27 -4.70 -1.70 -16.10
CA PRO A 27 -5.61 -2.84 -16.15
C PRO A 27 -6.08 -3.23 -14.74
N PRO A 28 -7.24 -3.88 -14.61
CA PRO A 28 -7.74 -4.36 -13.32
C PRO A 28 -6.86 -5.47 -12.71
N SER A 29 -6.11 -6.18 -13.55
CA SER A 29 -5.27 -7.32 -13.16
C SER A 29 -4.04 -7.42 -14.07
N GLY A 30 -2.97 -8.05 -13.56
CA GLY A 30 -1.75 -8.28 -14.33
C GLY A 30 -0.81 -7.08 -14.35
N GLU A 31 0.11 -7.06 -15.31
CA GLU A 31 1.18 -6.07 -15.41
C GLU A 31 0.65 -4.65 -15.63
N GLY A 32 1.22 -3.68 -14.92
CA GLY A 32 0.86 -2.26 -15.04
C GLY A 32 -0.41 -1.85 -14.29
N ARG A 33 -1.03 -2.74 -13.51
CA ARG A 33 -2.11 -2.37 -12.58
C ARG A 33 -1.61 -1.35 -11.55
N ILE A 34 -2.51 -0.49 -11.09
CA ILE A 34 -2.17 0.60 -10.15
C ILE A 34 -3.06 0.49 -8.93
N ALA A 35 -2.43 0.24 -7.77
CA ALA A 35 -3.14 0.25 -6.50
C ALA A 35 -3.54 1.68 -6.11
N ILE A 36 -4.69 1.81 -5.48
CA ILE A 36 -5.19 3.05 -4.90
C ILE A 36 -5.71 2.78 -3.50
N LEU A 37 -5.15 3.52 -2.54
CA LEU A 37 -5.48 3.39 -1.13
C LEU A 37 -6.41 4.51 -0.69
N PHE A 38 -7.24 4.22 0.29
CA PHE A 38 -8.17 5.16 0.89
C PHE A 38 -7.82 5.39 2.37
N THR A 39 -7.23 6.54 2.68
CA THR A 39 -6.87 6.91 4.06
C THR A 39 -7.81 7.97 4.62
N PRO A 40 -8.14 7.95 5.92
CA PRO A 40 -9.00 8.98 6.51
C PRO A 40 -8.34 10.36 6.46
N LYS A 41 -9.13 11.41 6.21
CA LYS A 41 -8.68 12.79 6.37
C LYS A 41 -8.58 13.12 7.85
N ASN A 42 -7.42 13.61 8.26
CA ASN A 42 -7.23 14.22 9.56
C ASN A 42 -7.82 15.64 9.55
N PHE A 43 -9.14 15.75 9.73
CA PHE A 43 -9.80 17.05 9.77
C PHE A 43 -9.45 17.84 11.03
N GLY A 44 -8.94 19.06 10.86
CA GLY A 44 -8.83 20.03 11.95
C GLY A 44 -10.20 20.53 12.43
N ARG A 45 -10.25 21.28 13.55
CA ARG A 45 -11.52 21.79 14.12
C ARG A 45 -12.32 22.65 13.13
N ILE A 46 -11.66 23.54 12.39
CA ILE A 46 -12.28 24.41 11.39
C ILE A 46 -12.76 23.59 10.19
N GLU A 47 -11.93 22.67 9.71
CA GLU A 47 -12.25 21.77 8.61
C GLU A 47 -13.46 20.87 8.91
N LYS A 48 -13.61 20.38 10.15
CA LYS A 48 -14.81 19.63 10.57
C LYS A 48 -16.09 20.46 10.49
N LEU A 49 -16.02 21.75 10.80
CA LEU A 49 -17.16 22.66 10.68
C LEU A 49 -17.51 22.89 9.20
N VAL A 50 -16.52 23.16 8.36
CA VAL A 50 -16.71 23.33 6.91
C VAL A 50 -17.25 22.06 6.27
N HIS A 51 -16.70 20.89 6.60
CA HIS A 51 -17.15 19.60 6.10
C HIS A 51 -18.60 19.29 6.51
N ARG A 52 -19.01 19.68 7.72
CA ARG A 52 -20.41 19.53 8.16
C ARG A 52 -21.38 20.39 7.33
N ILE A 53 -20.93 21.55 6.86
CA ILE A 53 -21.76 22.50 6.10
C ILE A 53 -21.77 22.15 4.60
N LEU A 54 -20.61 21.82 4.02
CA LEU A 54 -20.42 21.60 2.58
C LEU A 54 -20.42 20.12 2.17
N GLY A 55 -20.34 19.21 3.12
CA GLY A 55 -20.16 17.78 2.86
C GLY A 55 -18.77 17.45 2.30
N GLY A 56 -18.70 16.36 1.52
CA GLY A 56 -17.49 15.89 0.83
C GLY A 56 -16.92 14.58 1.37
N SER A 57 -15.96 13.99 0.66
CA SER A 57 -15.38 12.71 1.09
C SER A 57 -14.50 12.87 2.34
N LYS A 58 -14.74 11.98 3.32
CA LYS A 58 -13.94 11.83 4.54
C LYS A 58 -12.60 11.12 4.30
N PHE A 59 -12.39 10.60 3.10
CA PHE A 59 -11.21 9.83 2.73
C PHE A 59 -10.39 10.55 1.66
N LEU A 60 -9.08 10.34 1.69
CA LEU A 60 -8.14 10.70 0.65
C LEU A 60 -7.89 9.50 -0.24
N ARG A 61 -7.86 9.75 -1.54
CA ARG A 61 -7.46 8.77 -2.56
C ARG A 61 -5.96 8.91 -2.79
N ARG A 62 -5.21 7.84 -2.60
CA ARG A 62 -3.75 7.78 -2.78
C ARG A 62 -3.42 6.75 -3.86
N PRO A 63 -3.43 7.12 -5.14
CA PRO A 63 -2.92 6.24 -6.18
C PRO A 63 -1.42 6.04 -5.98
N MET A 64 -0.99 4.81 -6.10
CA MET A 64 0.42 4.45 -6.11
C MET A 64 0.99 4.61 -7.52
N ASP A 65 2.31 4.61 -7.61
CA ASP A 65 3.02 4.36 -8.87
C ASP A 65 3.19 2.84 -9.07
N PRO A 66 3.70 2.38 -10.24
CA PRO A 66 3.89 0.95 -10.49
C PRO A 66 4.79 0.25 -9.46
N LEU A 67 5.91 0.86 -9.07
CA LEU A 67 6.85 0.25 -8.11
C LEU A 67 6.20 0.12 -6.74
N MET A 68 5.58 1.19 -6.24
CA MET A 68 4.89 1.21 -4.96
C MET A 68 3.69 0.27 -4.94
N THR A 69 3.02 0.07 -6.07
CA THR A 69 1.95 -0.92 -6.22
C THR A 69 2.47 -2.32 -5.95
N ILE A 70 3.59 -2.71 -6.56
CA ILE A 70 4.18 -4.03 -6.33
C ILE A 70 4.71 -4.16 -4.89
N VAL A 71 5.39 -3.14 -4.35
CA VAL A 71 5.84 -3.17 -2.94
C VAL A 71 4.65 -3.37 -2.01
N TRP A 72 3.56 -2.63 -2.22
CA TRP A 72 2.32 -2.78 -1.45
C TRP A 72 1.76 -4.19 -1.55
N GLU A 73 1.67 -4.75 -2.77
CA GLU A 73 1.21 -6.11 -3.02
C GLU A 73 2.00 -7.17 -2.26
N LEU A 74 3.32 -7.02 -2.21
CA LEU A 74 4.25 -7.94 -1.56
C LEU A 74 4.31 -7.77 -0.03
N CYS A 75 3.76 -6.70 0.53
CA CYS A 75 3.63 -6.51 1.98
C CYS A 75 2.44 -7.31 2.55
N ASP A 76 2.37 -8.60 2.25
CA ASP A 76 1.30 -9.50 2.72
C ASP A 76 1.74 -10.41 3.89
N GLY A 77 2.95 -10.20 4.42
CA GLY A 77 3.56 -11.01 5.46
C GLY A 77 3.99 -12.41 5.04
N THR A 78 3.88 -12.77 3.76
CA THR A 78 4.32 -14.08 3.28
C THR A 78 5.81 -14.12 2.97
N LYS A 79 6.35 -12.99 2.48
CA LYS A 79 7.75 -12.80 2.09
C LYS A 79 8.49 -11.87 3.04
N ASN A 80 9.77 -12.16 3.28
CA ASN A 80 10.67 -11.26 4.00
C ASN A 80 11.24 -10.17 3.07
N PHE A 81 11.94 -9.20 3.66
CA PHE A 81 12.54 -8.09 2.96
C PHE A 81 13.45 -8.50 1.79
N GLU A 82 14.27 -9.53 1.96
CA GLU A 82 15.19 -10.01 0.93
C GLU A 82 14.46 -10.63 -0.26
N GLU A 83 13.44 -11.45 0.02
CA GLU A 83 12.58 -12.05 -1.00
C GLU A 83 11.85 -10.98 -1.80
N ILE A 84 11.36 -9.93 -1.13
CA ILE A 84 10.76 -8.76 -1.76
C ILE A 84 11.78 -8.04 -2.66
N CYS A 85 13.01 -7.84 -2.19
CA CYS A 85 14.06 -7.23 -3.02
C CYS A 85 14.37 -8.06 -4.27
N ILE A 86 14.45 -9.38 -4.15
CA ILE A 86 14.70 -10.28 -5.29
C ILE A 86 13.56 -10.19 -6.31
N GLU A 87 12.31 -10.17 -5.86
CA GLU A 87 11.14 -10.07 -6.74
C GLU A 87 11.07 -8.72 -7.46
N LEU A 88 11.34 -7.63 -6.75
CA LEU A 88 11.39 -6.29 -7.34
C LEU A 88 12.56 -6.13 -8.32
N ASP A 89 13.73 -6.68 -8.03
CA ASP A 89 14.88 -6.68 -8.94
C ASP A 89 14.57 -7.48 -10.21
N SER A 90 13.84 -8.59 -10.10
CA SER A 90 13.42 -9.39 -11.26
C SER A 90 12.44 -8.64 -12.16
N ILE A 91 11.48 -7.91 -11.57
CA ILE A 91 10.45 -7.16 -12.28
C ILE A 91 11.03 -5.89 -12.93
N PHE A 92 11.75 -5.08 -12.15
CA PHE A 92 12.19 -3.74 -12.56
C PHE A 92 13.63 -3.66 -13.05
N LYS A 93 14.46 -4.67 -12.78
CA LYS A 93 15.85 -4.78 -13.26
C LYS A 93 16.64 -3.50 -12.96
N GLU A 94 17.22 -2.88 -13.98
CA GLU A 94 18.04 -1.68 -13.84
C GLU A 94 17.24 -0.46 -13.34
N ASP A 95 15.92 -0.41 -13.56
CA ASP A 95 15.10 0.76 -13.21
C ASP A 95 14.98 0.97 -11.69
N ILE A 96 15.18 -0.07 -10.89
CA ILE A 96 15.11 -0.02 -9.42
C ILE A 96 16.48 0.07 -8.74
N ALA A 97 17.58 -0.05 -9.48
CA ALA A 97 18.90 -0.05 -8.87
C ALA A 97 19.19 1.26 -8.09
N PRO A 98 19.74 1.19 -6.86
CA PRO A 98 20.03 -0.02 -6.09
C PRO A 98 18.79 -0.52 -5.30
N VAL A 99 18.43 -1.79 -5.53
CA VAL A 99 17.11 -2.33 -5.13
C VAL A 99 16.87 -2.31 -3.63
N LYS A 100 17.88 -2.67 -2.81
CA LYS A 100 17.72 -2.78 -1.36
C LYS A 100 17.38 -1.42 -0.73
N GLU A 101 18.07 -0.37 -1.14
CA GLU A 101 17.89 0.98 -0.65
C GLU A 101 16.55 1.56 -1.09
N ARG A 102 16.13 1.29 -2.34
CA ARG A 102 14.82 1.71 -2.83
C ARG A 102 13.68 0.99 -2.12
N THR A 103 13.77 -0.32 -1.94
CA THR A 103 12.78 -1.11 -1.20
C THR A 103 12.71 -0.68 0.25
N ALA A 104 13.85 -0.46 0.92
CA ALA A 104 13.88 0.04 2.29
C ALA A 104 13.21 1.42 2.42
N THR A 105 13.45 2.31 1.46
CA THR A 105 12.79 3.63 1.41
C THR A 105 11.28 3.51 1.22
N ALA A 106 10.82 2.60 0.36
CA ALA A 106 9.41 2.35 0.13
C ALA A 106 8.71 1.80 1.38
N ILE A 107 9.31 0.79 2.02
CA ILE A 107 8.81 0.19 3.27
C ILE A 107 8.79 1.21 4.41
N ASP A 108 9.87 1.99 4.60
CA ASP A 108 9.91 3.08 5.58
C ASP A 108 8.81 4.12 5.33
N GLY A 109 8.58 4.46 4.06
CA GLY A 109 7.51 5.35 3.65
C GLY A 109 6.12 4.82 4.01
N LEU A 110 5.82 3.55 3.68
CA LEU A 110 4.55 2.92 4.02
C LEU A 110 4.36 2.83 5.54
N GLY A 111 5.39 2.39 6.27
CA GLY A 111 5.34 2.23 7.73
C GLY A 111 5.12 3.56 8.45
N ARG A 112 5.82 4.63 8.05
CA ARG A 112 5.62 5.97 8.62
C ARG A 112 4.23 6.55 8.36
N ASN A 113 3.55 6.10 7.30
CA ASN A 113 2.18 6.49 7.01
C ASN A 113 1.13 5.58 7.69
N GLY A 114 1.57 4.61 8.50
CA GLY A 114 0.68 3.66 9.17
C GLY A 114 -0.02 2.69 8.21
N LEU A 115 0.55 2.47 7.02
CA LEU A 115 -0.04 1.62 5.99
C LEU A 115 0.40 0.16 6.12
N ILE A 116 1.56 -0.08 6.73
CA ILE A 116 2.10 -1.40 7.01
C ILE A 116 2.66 -1.45 8.44
N GLU A 117 2.77 -2.64 8.97
CA GLU A 117 3.55 -3.02 10.14
C GLU A 117 4.76 -3.86 9.70
N ILE A 118 5.82 -3.87 10.50
CA ILE A 118 7.05 -4.62 10.21
C ILE A 118 7.28 -5.60 11.36
N HIS A 119 7.30 -6.89 11.03
CA HIS A 119 7.44 -7.97 11.99
C HIS A 119 8.82 -8.61 11.86
N VAL A 120 9.49 -8.88 12.99
CA VAL A 120 10.81 -9.53 13.00
C VAL A 120 10.76 -11.02 12.67
N ASP A 121 9.61 -11.66 12.89
CA ASP A 121 9.34 -13.05 12.57
C ASP A 121 8.12 -13.14 11.64
N LYS A 122 7.96 -14.29 10.98
CA LYS A 122 6.80 -14.53 10.12
C LYS A 122 5.49 -14.38 10.91
N PRO A 123 4.63 -13.40 10.59
CA PRO A 123 3.47 -13.08 11.41
C PRO A 123 2.31 -14.03 11.15
N ASN A 124 1.46 -14.20 12.17
CA ASN A 124 0.13 -14.78 11.99
C ASN A 124 -0.88 -13.65 11.80
N ILE A 125 -1.41 -13.51 10.59
CA ILE A 125 -2.25 -12.38 10.17
C ILE A 125 -3.71 -12.70 10.48
N ASN A 126 -4.34 -11.87 11.32
CA ASN A 126 -5.73 -12.05 11.76
C ASN A 126 -6.68 -10.97 11.24
N HIS A 127 -6.21 -10.08 10.37
CA HIS A 127 -6.99 -9.00 9.77
C HIS A 127 -7.00 -9.10 8.24
N LYS A 128 -7.89 -8.33 7.61
CA LYS A 128 -8.05 -8.37 6.16
C LYS A 128 -6.91 -7.65 5.46
N ILE A 129 -6.13 -8.38 4.65
CA ILE A 129 -5.04 -7.85 3.83
C ILE A 129 -5.42 -7.67 2.36
N SER A 130 -6.41 -8.42 1.88
CA SER A 130 -6.90 -8.38 0.51
C SER A 130 -7.56 -7.03 0.19
N SER A 131 -7.61 -6.73 -1.10
CA SER A 131 -8.30 -5.53 -1.59
C SER A 131 -9.76 -5.55 -1.12
N HIS A 132 -10.26 -4.40 -0.71
CA HIS A 132 -11.63 -4.25 -0.25
C HIS A 132 -12.10 -2.80 -0.33
N LYS A 133 -13.42 -2.65 -0.49
CA LYS A 133 -14.06 -1.34 -0.67
C LYS A 133 -14.16 -0.58 0.65
N LEU A 134 -14.22 0.74 0.52
CA LEU A 134 -14.77 1.59 1.57
C LEU A 134 -16.24 1.23 1.83
N PRO A 135 -16.67 1.00 3.08
CA PRO A 135 -18.04 0.59 3.39
C PRO A 135 -19.13 1.55 2.86
N GLU A 136 -18.84 2.85 2.85
CA GLU A 136 -19.83 3.90 2.51
C GLU A 136 -19.68 4.46 1.08
N GLN A 137 -18.67 4.02 0.31
CA GLN A 137 -18.36 4.60 -1.01
C GLN A 137 -18.08 3.51 -2.03
N ASN A 138 -18.92 3.43 -3.06
CA ASN A 138 -18.70 2.56 -4.21
C ASN A 138 -18.14 3.38 -5.38
N PHE A 139 -17.06 2.89 -5.98
CA PHE A 139 -16.42 3.51 -7.13
C PHE A 139 -16.45 2.52 -8.29
N GLU A 140 -17.12 2.86 -9.39
CA GLU A 140 -17.23 1.98 -10.57
C GLU A 140 -15.85 1.66 -11.19
N TRP A 141 -14.90 2.57 -11.05
CA TRP A 141 -13.53 2.43 -11.54
C TRP A 141 -12.59 1.73 -10.56
N LEU A 142 -13.06 1.33 -9.37
CA LEU A 142 -12.26 0.61 -8.40
C LEU A 142 -12.50 -0.89 -8.56
N HIS A 143 -11.50 -1.59 -9.08
CA HIS A 143 -11.50 -3.04 -9.12
C HIS A 143 -10.99 -3.61 -7.79
N ILE A 144 -11.68 -4.63 -7.31
CA ILE A 144 -11.34 -5.39 -6.10
C ILE A 144 -11.12 -6.82 -6.57
N GLU A 145 -9.96 -7.39 -6.26
CA GLU A 145 -9.71 -8.82 -6.49
C GLU A 145 -10.67 -9.61 -5.59
N GLU A 146 -11.41 -10.53 -6.19
CA GLU A 146 -12.23 -11.51 -5.47
C GLU A 146 -11.28 -12.54 -4.83
N GLU A 147 -11.43 -12.79 -3.52
CA GLU A 147 -10.68 -13.81 -2.77
C GLU A 147 -11.08 -15.24 -3.18
#